data_AF-A0A1U9NFD7-F1
#
_entry.id   AF-A0A1U9NFD7-F1
#
_cell.length_a   1.000
_cell.length_b   1.000
_cell.length_c   1.000
_cell.angle_alpha   90.00
_cell.angle_beta   90.00
_cell.angle_gamma   90.00
#
_symmetry.space_group_name_H-M   'P 1'
#
loop_
_entity.id
_entity.type
_entity.pdbx_description
1 polymer ?
#
loop_
_entity_poly.entity_id
_entity_poly.type
_entity_poly.pdbx_seq_one_letter_code
_entity_poly.pdbx_strand_id
1 'polypeptide(L)'
;MDLKVIDIHNTIKKGLCDAWLKNFILTGERDDQIKPEYLTTAAVCYAFSDFIENNQFSEILTIRAEEKTRSIWIKSLLPLFLIKGNRRGHKKESKVRKGNVDITLAWKGRSICELPFGVIENKGFLHFREDKQLYNASYKEVVKDLKRNIDFVAGFNGYGVEYSGFTFYLRDDVSVLEGEGLNFCQNKEMYFRDICNWLTVKNNALNFKVEILTIESNLYPSLEAANEVDESGCPAYTRFGHWHFVCGVISIYRVGNSINHS
;
A
#
# COMPACT_ATOMS: atom_id res chain seq x y z
N MET A 1 5.33 -18.54 -17.26
CA MET A 1 4.69 -18.53 -15.92
C MET A 1 4.35 -17.09 -15.70
N ASP A 2 3.06 -16.80 -15.55
CA ASP A 2 2.56 -15.46 -15.79
C ASP A 2 2.13 -14.87 -14.45
N LEU A 3 2.77 -13.76 -14.07
CA LEU A 3 2.42 -13.05 -12.85
C LEU A 3 1.31 -12.07 -13.19
N LYS A 4 0.13 -12.20 -12.57
CA LYS A 4 -0.97 -11.28 -12.87
C LYS A 4 -0.79 -9.99 -12.10
N VAL A 5 -1.12 -8.88 -12.74
CA VAL A 5 -1.11 -7.54 -12.12
C VAL A 5 -1.95 -7.52 -10.84
N ILE A 6 -3.10 -8.21 -10.85
CA ILE A 6 -4.00 -8.28 -9.69
C ILE A 6 -3.37 -8.99 -8.49
N ASP A 7 -2.47 -9.96 -8.72
CA ASP A 7 -1.79 -10.68 -7.64
C ASP A 7 -0.79 -9.76 -6.94
N ILE A 8 -0.07 -8.95 -7.72
CA ILE A 8 0.85 -7.92 -7.20
C ILE A 8 0.06 -6.87 -6.41
N HIS A 9 -1.03 -6.36 -6.97
CA HIS A 9 -1.90 -5.38 -6.31
C HIS A 9 -2.42 -5.89 -4.96
N ASN A 10 -2.96 -7.12 -4.94
CA ASN A 10 -3.48 -7.74 -3.72
C ASN A 10 -2.37 -8.02 -2.70
N THR A 11 -1.17 -8.35 -3.15
CA THR A 11 -0.01 -8.55 -2.28
C THR A 11 0.42 -7.25 -1.60
N ILE A 12 0.42 -6.13 -2.33
CA ILE A 12 0.65 -4.79 -1.75
C ILE A 12 -0.40 -4.48 -0.70
N LYS A 13 -1.69 -4.62 -1.05
CA LYS A 13 -2.81 -4.39 -0.13
C LYS A 13 -2.65 -5.17 1.17
N LYS A 14 -2.35 -6.47 1.07
CA LYS A 14 -2.09 -7.32 2.23
C LYS A 14 -0.95 -6.75 3.09
N GLY A 15 0.16 -6.34 2.46
CA GLY A 15 1.27 -5.71 3.15
C GLY A 15 0.90 -4.42 3.90
N LEU A 16 0.07 -3.56 3.31
CA LEU A 16 -0.42 -2.33 3.95
C LEU A 16 -1.28 -2.62 5.19
N CYS A 17 -2.22 -3.56 5.08
CA CYS A 17 -3.08 -3.95 6.20
C CYS A 17 -2.28 -4.64 7.31
N ASP A 18 -1.35 -5.52 6.96
CA ASP A 18 -0.45 -6.18 7.91
C ASP A 18 0.38 -5.12 8.67
N ALA A 19 0.95 -4.12 7.97
CA ALA A 19 1.71 -3.03 8.58
C ALA A 19 0.91 -2.28 9.65
N TRP A 20 -0.33 -1.92 9.32
CA TRP A 20 -1.20 -1.15 10.20
C TRP A 20 -1.57 -1.91 11.47
N LEU A 21 -2.10 -3.13 11.30
CA LEU A 21 -2.50 -4.00 12.41
C LEU A 21 -1.34 -4.17 13.41
N LYS A 22 -0.13 -4.27 12.89
CA LYS A 22 1.08 -4.50 13.70
C LYS A 22 1.53 -3.27 14.44
N ASN A 23 1.45 -2.12 13.79
CA ASN A 23 1.78 -0.88 14.44
C ASN A 23 0.84 -0.62 15.63
N PHE A 24 -0.46 -0.80 15.40
CA PHE A 24 -1.46 -0.73 16.45
C PHE A 24 -1.15 -1.67 17.63
N ILE A 25 -0.78 -2.93 17.36
CA ILE A 25 -0.40 -3.90 18.39
C ILE A 25 0.86 -3.47 19.16
N LEU A 26 1.87 -2.91 18.49
CA LEU A 26 3.18 -2.65 19.08
C LEU A 26 3.23 -1.35 19.88
N THR A 27 2.55 -0.31 19.41
CA THR A 27 2.64 1.01 20.05
C THR A 27 1.46 1.24 20.97
N GLY A 28 0.30 0.61 20.73
CA GLY A 28 -0.96 1.00 21.35
C GLY A 28 -1.40 2.42 20.98
N GLU A 29 -0.58 3.13 20.21
CA GLU A 29 -0.80 4.50 19.77
C GLU A 29 -1.44 4.47 18.38
N ARG A 30 -2.49 5.26 18.23
CA ARG A 30 -3.28 5.38 17.00
C ARG A 30 -2.90 6.64 16.21
N ASP A 31 -1.74 7.22 16.52
CA ASP A 31 -1.47 8.65 16.32
C ASP A 31 -0.64 8.95 15.06
N ASP A 32 -0.72 10.19 14.58
CA ASP A 32 -0.21 10.67 13.29
C ASP A 32 1.33 10.73 13.17
N GLN A 33 2.07 10.39 14.24
CA GLN A 33 3.54 10.50 14.30
C GLN A 33 4.29 9.30 13.74
N ILE A 34 3.57 8.26 13.36
CA ILE A 34 4.18 7.11 12.71
C ILE A 34 4.78 7.63 11.39
N LYS A 35 6.05 7.31 11.14
CA LYS A 35 6.65 7.41 9.79
C LYS A 35 6.42 6.07 9.11
N PRO A 36 5.18 5.76 8.63
CA PRO A 36 4.82 4.41 8.23
C PRO A 36 5.66 3.97 7.04
N GLU A 37 6.18 4.89 6.24
CA GLU A 37 6.92 4.64 4.99
C GLU A 37 7.88 3.45 5.07
N TYR A 38 8.78 3.40 6.07
CA TYR A 38 9.73 2.29 6.19
C TYR A 38 9.10 0.99 6.73
N LEU A 39 8.16 1.09 7.67
CA LEU A 39 7.45 -0.07 8.23
C LEU A 39 6.52 -0.69 7.17
N THR A 40 5.81 0.15 6.45
CA THR A 40 4.97 -0.16 5.29
C THR A 40 5.80 -0.82 4.21
N THR A 41 6.95 -0.24 3.84
CA THR A 41 7.86 -0.84 2.86
C THR A 41 8.31 -2.23 3.31
N ALA A 42 8.68 -2.38 4.58
CA ALA A 42 9.05 -3.68 5.13
C ALA A 42 7.85 -4.66 5.13
N ALA A 43 6.66 -4.26 5.55
CA ALA A 43 5.50 -5.14 5.57
C ALA A 43 5.07 -5.58 4.16
N VAL A 44 5.14 -4.67 3.18
CA VAL A 44 4.89 -4.99 1.76
C VAL A 44 5.94 -5.97 1.24
N CYS A 45 7.23 -5.76 1.51
CA CYS A 45 8.27 -6.74 1.16
C CYS A 45 8.01 -8.12 1.79
N TYR A 46 7.41 -8.18 2.98
CA TYR A 46 7.04 -9.44 3.63
C TYR A 46 5.87 -10.13 2.97
N ALA A 47 4.81 -9.38 2.66
CA ALA A 47 3.72 -9.91 1.87
C ALA A 47 4.21 -10.48 0.54
N PHE A 48 5.15 -9.80 -0.14
CA PHE A 48 5.78 -10.34 -1.35
C PHE A 48 6.64 -11.57 -1.10
N SER A 49 7.44 -11.61 -0.02
CA SER A 49 8.24 -12.79 0.28
C SER A 49 7.37 -14.02 0.52
N ASP A 50 6.25 -13.87 1.23
CA ASP A 50 5.30 -14.95 1.46
C ASP A 50 4.58 -15.34 0.17
N PHE A 51 4.16 -14.37 -0.64
CA PHE A 51 3.55 -14.61 -1.95
C PHE A 51 4.48 -15.39 -2.88
N ILE A 52 5.75 -14.99 -2.98
CA ILE A 52 6.76 -15.63 -3.83
C ILE A 52 6.98 -17.08 -3.43
N GLU A 53 7.07 -17.36 -2.13
CA GLU A 53 7.30 -18.72 -1.63
C GLU A 53 6.08 -19.61 -1.83
N ASN A 54 4.88 -19.12 -1.48
CA ASN A 54 3.65 -19.89 -1.61
C ASN A 54 3.29 -20.19 -3.07
N ASN A 55 3.74 -19.37 -4.02
CA ASN A 55 3.50 -19.54 -5.46
C ASN A 55 4.73 -20.06 -6.23
N GLN A 56 5.75 -20.58 -5.53
CA GLN A 56 6.95 -21.20 -6.14
C GLN A 56 7.74 -20.28 -7.07
N PHE A 57 7.69 -18.97 -6.87
CA PHE A 57 8.45 -17.99 -7.65
C PHE A 57 9.87 -17.76 -7.10
N SER A 58 10.31 -18.48 -6.06
CA SER A 58 11.57 -18.21 -5.35
C SER A 58 12.80 -18.26 -6.24
N GLU A 59 12.77 -19.08 -7.30
CA GLU A 59 13.88 -19.25 -8.24
C GLU A 59 13.90 -18.18 -9.33
N ILE A 60 12.79 -17.50 -9.57
CA ILE A 60 12.65 -16.55 -10.69
C ILE A 60 12.40 -15.10 -10.26
N LEU A 61 12.01 -14.84 -9.01
CA LEU A 61 11.72 -13.50 -8.50
C LEU A 61 12.70 -13.07 -7.40
N THR A 62 13.07 -11.79 -7.43
CA THR A 62 13.84 -11.10 -6.39
C THR A 62 13.13 -9.81 -5.97
N ILE A 63 13.13 -9.55 -4.66
CA ILE A 63 12.67 -8.29 -4.08
C ILE A 63 13.88 -7.46 -3.66
N ARG A 64 13.95 -6.21 -4.10
CA ARG A 64 14.88 -5.21 -3.58
C ARG A 64 14.12 -4.16 -2.80
N ALA A 65 14.73 -3.63 -1.76
CA ALA A 65 14.21 -2.51 -1.00
C ALA A 65 15.30 -1.49 -0.72
N GLU A 66 14.91 -0.25 -0.42
CA GLU A 66 15.84 0.79 0.01
C GLU A 66 16.71 0.31 1.19
N GLU A 67 17.95 0.80 1.28
CA GLU A 67 18.93 0.36 2.28
C GLU A 67 18.47 0.58 3.73
N LYS A 68 17.78 1.69 4.00
CA LYS A 68 17.20 1.98 5.32
C LYS A 68 16.12 0.98 5.69
N THR A 69 15.23 0.64 4.76
CA THR A 69 14.20 -0.40 4.94
C THR A 69 14.84 -1.76 5.22
N ARG A 70 15.89 -2.12 4.47
CA ARG A 70 16.63 -3.37 4.69
C ARG A 70 17.23 -3.43 6.10
N SER A 71 17.80 -2.31 6.58
CA SER A 71 18.35 -2.22 7.94
C SER A 71 17.27 -2.44 9.00
N ILE A 72 16.10 -1.79 8.83
CA ILE A 72 14.96 -1.97 9.73
C ILE A 72 14.52 -3.43 9.71
N TRP A 73 14.27 -4.02 8.55
CA TRP A 73 13.86 -5.42 8.43
C TRP A 73 14.78 -6.39 9.19
N ILE A 74 16.09 -6.27 8.96
CA ILE A 74 17.09 -7.17 9.56
C ILE A 74 17.15 -6.98 11.08
N LYS A 75 17.00 -5.74 11.57
CA LYS A 75 17.17 -5.38 12.98
C LYS A 75 15.89 -5.50 13.81
N SER A 76 14.71 -5.34 13.21
CA SER A 76 13.46 -5.04 13.94
C SER A 76 12.62 -6.24 14.38
N LEU A 77 13.14 -7.47 14.37
CA LEU A 77 12.37 -8.69 14.67
C LEU A 77 11.06 -8.84 13.85
N LEU A 78 10.83 -7.99 12.82
CA LEU A 78 9.63 -7.96 11.98
C LEU A 78 9.21 -9.35 11.47
N PRO A 79 10.14 -10.21 10.98
CA PRO A 79 9.80 -11.57 10.58
C PRO A 79 9.19 -12.41 11.70
N LEU A 80 9.67 -12.28 12.94
CA LEU A 80 9.14 -13.04 14.08
C LEU A 80 7.72 -12.63 14.43
N PHE A 81 7.38 -11.37 14.19
CA PHE A 81 6.05 -10.85 14.49
C PHE A 81 5.07 -11.05 13.32
N LEU A 82 5.51 -11.02 12.05
CA LEU A 82 4.65 -11.15 10.85
C LEU A 82 4.16 -12.58 10.60
N ILE A 83 4.77 -13.57 11.25
CA ILE A 83 4.33 -14.97 11.21
C ILE A 83 3.14 -15.15 12.17
N LYS A 84 1.90 -15.06 11.67
CA LYS A 84 0.71 -15.51 12.42
C LYS A 84 0.65 -17.06 12.43
N GLY A 85 0.80 -17.65 13.61
CA GLY A 85 0.44 -19.04 13.91
C GLY A 85 1.55 -20.09 13.77
N ASN A 86 1.79 -20.84 14.86
CA ASN A 86 2.42 -22.18 15.04
C ASN A 86 3.44 -22.76 14.05
N ARG A 87 4.03 -22.00 13.13
CA ARG A 87 5.22 -22.43 12.39
C ARG A 87 6.41 -22.20 13.31
N ARG A 88 6.79 -23.27 14.03
CA ARG A 88 8.01 -23.33 14.84
C ARG A 88 9.15 -22.63 14.09
N GLY A 89 9.79 -21.70 14.81
CA GLY A 89 10.64 -20.68 14.24
C GLY A 89 11.79 -21.23 13.40
N HIS A 90 11.73 -20.95 12.12
CA HIS A 90 12.95 -20.66 11.38
C HIS A 90 12.99 -19.14 11.19
N LYS A 91 14.07 -18.53 11.71
CA LYS A 91 14.43 -17.15 11.43
C LYS A 91 14.63 -17.06 9.91
N LYS A 92 13.60 -16.61 9.20
CA LYS A 92 13.61 -16.51 7.74
C LYS A 92 14.68 -15.50 7.36
N GLU A 93 15.79 -15.97 6.79
CA GLU A 93 16.85 -15.08 6.31
C GLU A 93 16.27 -14.15 5.24
N SER A 94 16.50 -12.84 5.39
CA SER A 94 15.93 -11.86 4.47
C SER A 94 16.56 -12.03 3.08
N LYS A 95 15.79 -12.49 2.10
CA LYS A 95 16.20 -12.55 0.68
C LYS A 95 16.20 -11.15 0.00
N VAL A 96 15.95 -10.08 0.75
CA VAL A 96 15.81 -8.70 0.24
C VAL A 96 17.18 -8.05 -0.01
N ARG A 97 17.38 -7.52 -1.22
CA ARG A 97 18.61 -6.81 -1.65
C ARG A 97 18.44 -5.28 -1.63
N LYS A 98 19.53 -4.53 -1.79
CA LYS A 98 19.52 -3.04 -1.85
C LYS A 98 18.90 -2.52 -3.16
N GLY A 99 18.03 -1.51 -3.08
CA GLY A 99 17.35 -0.84 -4.20
C GLY A 99 17.41 0.70 -4.12
N ASN A 100 17.06 1.35 -5.24
CA ASN A 100 17.07 2.82 -5.41
C ASN A 100 15.68 3.48 -5.31
N VAL A 101 14.63 2.65 -5.26
CA VAL A 101 13.24 3.00 -4.96
C VAL A 101 12.79 2.15 -3.76
N ASP A 102 11.68 2.50 -3.11
CA ASP A 102 11.28 1.84 -1.86
C ASP A 102 11.24 0.32 -2.00
N ILE A 103 10.62 -0.17 -3.08
CA ILE A 103 10.64 -1.58 -3.48
C ILE A 103 10.84 -1.73 -4.99
N THR A 104 11.72 -2.64 -5.40
CA THR A 104 11.86 -3.11 -6.78
C THR A 104 11.59 -4.60 -6.84
N LEU A 105 10.76 -5.03 -7.79
CA LEU A 105 10.57 -6.42 -8.17
C LEU A 105 11.35 -6.70 -9.44
N ALA A 106 12.15 -7.76 -9.42
CA ALA A 106 12.99 -8.13 -10.56
C ALA A 106 12.94 -9.62 -10.86
N TRP A 107 12.98 -9.94 -12.15
CA TRP A 107 13.19 -11.30 -12.62
C TRP A 107 14.66 -11.68 -12.39
N LYS A 108 14.88 -12.87 -11.85
CA LYS A 108 16.19 -13.52 -11.83
C LYS A 108 16.46 -14.03 -13.24
N GLY A 109 17.25 -13.28 -14.00
CA GLY A 109 17.64 -13.71 -15.34
C GLY A 109 18.46 -15.01 -15.31
N ARG A 110 18.54 -15.70 -16.46
CA ARG A 110 19.52 -16.78 -16.69
C ARG A 110 20.97 -16.27 -16.75
N SER A 111 21.15 -14.95 -16.88
CA SER A 111 22.44 -14.26 -16.89
C SER A 111 22.72 -13.61 -15.52
N ILE A 112 23.90 -13.00 -15.37
CA ILE A 112 24.37 -12.35 -14.12
C ILE A 112 23.48 -11.14 -13.70
N CYS A 113 22.61 -10.66 -14.59
CA CYS A 113 21.83 -9.44 -14.38
C CYS A 113 20.36 -9.73 -14.03
N GLU A 114 19.87 -9.06 -12.99
CA GLU A 114 18.44 -9.01 -12.67
C GLU A 114 17.73 -8.01 -13.61
N LEU A 115 16.50 -8.35 -14.02
CA LEU A 115 15.68 -7.50 -14.88
C LEU A 115 14.52 -6.92 -14.08
N PRO A 116 14.55 -5.62 -13.72
CA PRO A 116 13.47 -5.00 -12.96
C PRO A 116 12.20 -4.92 -13.82
N PHE A 117 11.09 -5.42 -13.29
CA PHE A 117 9.78 -5.34 -13.94
C PHE A 117 8.74 -4.60 -13.09
N GLY A 118 8.99 -4.42 -11.79
CA GLY A 118 8.07 -3.77 -10.87
C GLY A 118 8.76 -2.75 -10.00
N VAL A 119 8.13 -1.59 -9.77
CA VAL A 119 8.55 -0.62 -8.75
C VAL A 119 7.37 -0.27 -7.86
N ILE A 120 7.58 -0.12 -6.56
CA ILE A 120 6.53 0.30 -5.63
C ILE A 120 7.07 1.43 -4.78
N GLU A 121 6.30 2.51 -4.71
CA GLU A 121 6.56 3.66 -3.87
C GLU A 121 5.52 3.74 -2.77
N ASN A 122 5.99 3.89 -1.53
CA ASN A 122 5.14 3.98 -0.36
C ASN A 122 5.21 5.39 0.22
N LYS A 123 4.06 6.02 0.34
CA LYS A 123 3.91 7.30 1.02
C LYS A 123 3.31 7.12 2.40
N GLY A 124 3.64 8.08 3.26
CA GLY A 124 2.99 8.23 4.54
C GLY A 124 1.55 8.70 4.42
N PHE A 125 1.12 9.42 5.44
CA PHE A 125 -0.21 10.02 5.45
C PHE A 125 -0.29 11.17 4.44
N LEU A 126 -1.32 11.14 3.59
CA LEU A 126 -1.66 12.29 2.77
C LEU A 126 -2.69 13.14 3.52
N HIS A 127 -2.44 14.44 3.56
CA HIS A 127 -3.32 15.39 4.22
C HIS A 127 -4.29 16.01 3.22
N PHE A 128 -5.57 16.05 3.60
CA PHE A 128 -6.62 16.74 2.87
C PHE A 128 -6.99 18.03 3.60
N ARG A 129 -7.36 19.05 2.82
CA ARG A 129 -7.97 20.28 3.33
C ARG A 129 -9.46 20.06 3.57
N GLU A 130 -10.09 21.02 4.24
CA GLU A 130 -11.54 21.04 4.50
C GLU A 130 -12.38 20.96 3.22
N ASP A 131 -11.87 21.51 2.10
CA ASP A 131 -12.51 21.44 0.77
C ASP A 131 -12.40 20.05 0.10
N LYS A 132 -11.94 19.03 0.85
CA LYS A 132 -11.74 17.65 0.41
C LYS A 132 -10.69 17.48 -0.69
N GLN A 133 -9.88 18.50 -0.97
CA GLN A 133 -8.73 18.45 -1.88
C GLN A 133 -7.44 18.12 -1.11
N LEU A 134 -6.46 17.52 -1.79
CA LEU A 134 -5.14 17.32 -1.18
C LEU A 134 -4.51 18.66 -0.80
N TYR A 135 -3.84 18.69 0.35
CA TYR A 135 -2.99 19.81 0.71
C TYR A 135 -1.94 20.04 -0.39
N ASN A 136 -1.66 21.29 -0.73
CA ASN A 136 -0.86 21.63 -1.92
C ASN A 136 0.50 20.93 -1.97
N ALA A 137 1.17 20.72 -0.82
CA ALA A 137 2.43 19.98 -0.76
C ALA A 137 2.22 18.49 -1.10
N SER A 138 1.27 17.82 -0.44
CA SER A 138 0.89 16.43 -0.72
C SER A 138 0.46 16.24 -2.18
N TYR A 139 -0.32 17.17 -2.74
CA TYR A 139 -0.73 17.11 -4.15
C TYR A 139 0.48 17.13 -5.08
N LYS A 140 1.41 18.06 -4.88
CA LYS A 140 2.63 18.17 -5.72
C LYS A 140 3.48 16.91 -5.64
N GLU A 141 3.62 16.32 -4.46
CA GLU A 141 4.38 15.08 -4.26
C GLU A 141 3.70 13.89 -4.95
N VAL A 142 2.40 13.70 -4.71
CA VAL A 142 1.60 12.65 -5.37
C VAL A 142 1.70 12.77 -6.89
N VAL A 143 1.49 13.96 -7.46
CA VAL A 143 1.56 14.16 -8.92
C VAL A 143 2.96 13.88 -9.46
N LYS A 144 4.01 14.35 -8.77
CA LYS A 144 5.40 14.11 -9.15
C LYS A 144 5.71 12.60 -9.19
N ASP A 145 5.31 11.88 -8.16
CA ASP A 145 5.62 10.45 -8.03
C ASP A 145 4.78 9.59 -8.96
N LEU A 146 3.48 9.89 -9.13
CA LEU A 146 2.64 9.23 -10.13
C LEU A 146 3.15 9.47 -11.55
N LYS A 147 3.59 10.70 -11.88
CA LYS A 147 4.17 10.99 -13.19
C LYS A 147 5.44 10.17 -13.43
N ARG A 148 6.35 10.12 -12.44
CA ARG A 148 7.56 9.30 -12.52
C ARG A 148 7.24 7.80 -12.68
N ASN A 149 6.23 7.31 -11.98
CA ASN A 149 5.75 5.93 -12.11
C ASN A 149 5.17 5.63 -13.50
N ILE A 150 4.42 6.57 -14.07
CA ILE A 150 3.96 6.51 -15.46
C ILE A 150 5.13 6.47 -16.42
N ASP A 151 6.13 7.34 -16.24
CA ASP A 151 7.32 7.40 -17.10
C ASP A 151 8.14 6.10 -17.03
N PHE A 152 8.24 5.47 -15.86
CA PHE A 152 8.87 4.14 -15.71
C PHE A 152 8.17 3.08 -16.54
N VAL A 153 6.84 3.00 -16.45
CA VAL A 153 6.07 1.97 -17.15
C VAL A 153 5.99 2.27 -18.65
N ALA A 154 5.85 3.54 -19.05
CA ALA A 154 5.77 3.96 -20.44
C ALA A 154 7.10 3.81 -21.20
N GLY A 155 8.23 4.06 -20.52
CA GLY A 155 9.54 4.25 -21.17
C GLY A 155 10.13 3.02 -21.86
N PHE A 156 9.79 1.80 -21.43
CA PHE A 156 10.47 0.59 -21.88
C PHE A 156 9.53 -0.48 -22.46
N ASN A 157 9.33 -0.48 -23.79
CA ASN A 157 8.59 -1.53 -24.48
C ASN A 157 9.41 -2.84 -24.51
N GLY A 158 9.02 -3.82 -23.68
CA GLY A 158 9.54 -5.19 -23.73
C GLY A 158 10.83 -5.47 -22.96
N TYR A 159 11.48 -4.45 -22.37
CA TYR A 159 12.67 -4.60 -21.53
C TYR A 159 12.69 -3.53 -20.43
N GLY A 160 12.01 -3.75 -19.31
CA GLY A 160 12.02 -2.80 -18.19
C GLY A 160 10.82 -2.91 -17.28
N VAL A 161 10.46 -1.81 -16.62
CA VAL A 161 9.35 -1.76 -15.67
C VAL A 161 8.01 -1.93 -16.40
N GLU A 162 7.29 -3.01 -16.08
CA GLU A 162 5.96 -3.34 -16.60
C GLU A 162 4.84 -2.97 -15.62
N TYR A 163 5.20 -2.80 -14.35
CA TYR A 163 4.29 -2.49 -13.26
C TYR A 163 4.87 -1.41 -12.33
N SER A 164 4.01 -0.50 -11.92
CA SER A 164 4.31 0.43 -10.84
C SER A 164 3.18 0.46 -9.82
N GLY A 165 3.54 0.50 -8.53
CA GLY A 165 2.64 0.68 -7.41
C GLY A 165 2.93 1.99 -6.70
N PHE A 166 1.88 2.69 -6.27
CA PHE A 166 1.95 3.85 -5.39
C PHE A 166 0.98 3.63 -4.24
N THR A 167 1.46 3.72 -3.00
CA THR A 167 0.64 3.49 -1.81
C THR A 167 0.66 4.69 -0.88
N PHE A 168 -0.38 4.82 -0.07
CA PHE A 168 -0.50 5.89 0.92
C PHE A 168 -1.54 5.53 1.98
N TYR A 169 -1.54 6.28 3.09
CA TYR A 169 -2.56 6.23 4.12
C TYR A 169 -3.37 7.52 4.14
N LEU A 170 -4.65 7.43 4.46
CA LEU A 170 -5.48 8.60 4.79
C LEU A 170 -6.15 8.38 6.14
N ARG A 171 -6.42 9.50 6.79
CA ARG A 171 -7.25 9.58 7.98
C ARG A 171 -8.57 10.24 7.59
N ASP A 172 -9.66 9.61 8.02
CA ASP A 172 -11.01 10.13 7.88
C ASP A 172 -11.51 10.53 9.27
N ASP A 173 -11.41 11.83 9.53
CA ASP A 173 -11.80 12.46 10.79
C ASP A 173 -13.24 12.96 10.79
N VAL A 174 -13.99 12.71 9.72
CA VAL A 174 -15.35 13.26 9.54
C VAL A 174 -16.43 12.20 9.53
N SER A 175 -16.14 10.98 9.08
CA SER A 175 -17.13 9.90 9.12
C SER A 175 -17.36 9.43 10.55
N VAL A 176 -18.63 9.40 10.95
CA VAL A 176 -19.08 8.81 12.22
C VAL A 176 -19.73 7.45 11.95
N LEU A 177 -20.42 7.32 10.83
CA LEU A 177 -21.17 6.12 10.45
C LEU A 177 -20.42 5.25 9.45
N GLU A 178 -20.68 3.95 9.45
CA GLU A 178 -20.10 3.00 8.49
C GLU A 178 -20.42 3.39 7.04
N GLY A 179 -21.66 3.82 6.79
CA GLY A 179 -22.08 4.31 5.47
C GLY A 179 -21.32 5.56 5.02
N GLU A 180 -20.95 6.44 5.94
CA GLU A 180 -20.14 7.63 5.65
C GLU A 180 -18.71 7.24 5.32
N GLY A 181 -18.12 6.32 6.09
CA GLY A 181 -16.79 5.79 5.81
C GLY A 181 -16.68 5.10 4.44
N LEU A 182 -17.70 4.33 4.06
CA LEU A 182 -17.77 3.75 2.71
C LEU A 182 -17.82 4.82 1.62
N ASN A 183 -18.66 5.84 1.80
CA ASN A 183 -18.74 6.96 0.87
C ASN A 183 -17.42 7.73 0.80
N PHE A 184 -16.71 7.89 1.92
CA PHE A 184 -15.37 8.48 1.94
C PHE A 184 -14.40 7.70 1.04
N CYS A 185 -14.31 6.38 1.21
CA CYS A 185 -13.45 5.52 0.39
C CYS A 185 -13.77 5.66 -1.11
N GLN A 186 -15.05 5.61 -1.49
CA GLN A 186 -15.49 5.76 -2.88
C GLN A 186 -15.13 7.14 -3.46
N ASN A 187 -15.37 8.20 -2.68
CA ASN A 187 -15.03 9.56 -3.08
C ASN A 187 -13.52 9.73 -3.31
N LYS A 188 -12.68 9.15 -2.43
CA LYS A 188 -11.22 9.18 -2.61
C LYS A 188 -10.77 8.33 -3.78
N GLU A 189 -11.41 7.18 -4.02
CA GLU A 189 -11.09 6.37 -5.19
C GLU A 189 -11.33 7.14 -6.49
N MET A 190 -12.49 7.80 -6.62
CA MET A 190 -12.79 8.64 -7.78
C MET A 190 -11.79 9.79 -7.92
N TYR A 191 -11.47 10.48 -6.83
CA TYR A 191 -10.50 11.58 -6.83
C TYR A 191 -9.13 11.16 -7.38
N PHE A 192 -8.56 10.04 -6.90
CA PHE A 192 -7.26 9.56 -7.38
C PHE A 192 -7.36 8.96 -8.80
N ARG A 193 -8.51 8.39 -9.17
CA ARG A 193 -8.79 7.94 -10.53
C ARG A 193 -8.78 9.11 -11.51
N ASP A 194 -9.34 10.26 -11.14
CA ASP A 194 -9.31 11.47 -11.96
C ASP A 194 -7.90 12.01 -12.16
N ILE A 195 -7.07 12.00 -11.11
CA ILE A 195 -5.64 12.33 -11.22
C ILE A 195 -4.93 11.37 -12.17
N CYS A 196 -5.15 10.06 -12.03
CA CYS A 196 -4.54 9.06 -12.91
C CYS A 196 -4.96 9.26 -14.35
N ASN A 197 -6.26 9.43 -14.61
CA ASN A 197 -6.81 9.72 -15.92
C ASN A 197 -6.14 10.94 -16.56
N TRP A 198 -6.07 12.06 -15.81
CA TRP A 198 -5.43 13.28 -16.28
C TRP A 198 -3.96 13.08 -16.66
N LEU A 199 -3.21 12.31 -15.87
CA LEU A 199 -1.79 12.02 -16.13
C LEU A 199 -1.59 11.04 -17.29
N THR A 200 -2.52 10.12 -17.52
CA THR A 200 -2.40 9.07 -18.54
C THR A 200 -3.08 9.40 -19.87
N VAL A 201 -3.77 10.54 -20.03
CA VAL A 201 -4.48 10.94 -21.27
C VAL A 201 -3.65 10.74 -22.54
N LYS A 202 -2.33 10.90 -22.46
CA LYS A 202 -1.42 10.78 -23.63
C LYS A 202 -0.85 9.37 -23.84
N ASN A 203 -1.13 8.43 -22.95
CA ASN A 203 -0.52 7.11 -22.87
C ASN A 203 -1.57 6.00 -22.92
N ASN A 204 -2.20 5.81 -24.10
CA ASN A 204 -3.23 4.79 -24.33
C ASN A 204 -2.74 3.33 -24.14
N ALA A 205 -1.43 3.13 -24.00
CA ALA A 205 -0.81 1.84 -23.72
C ALA A 205 -0.77 1.48 -22.23
N LEU A 206 -1.29 2.34 -21.35
CA LEU A 206 -1.31 2.13 -19.90
C LEU A 206 -2.74 1.93 -19.39
N ASN A 207 -2.87 1.02 -18.44
CA ASN A 207 -4.02 0.87 -17.56
C ASN A 207 -3.62 1.23 -16.13
N PHE A 208 -4.63 1.54 -15.32
CA PHE A 208 -4.43 1.71 -13.91
C PHE A 208 -5.59 1.10 -13.11
N LYS A 209 -5.30 0.75 -11.86
CA LYS A 209 -6.28 0.33 -10.86
C LYS A 209 -6.04 1.16 -9.60
N VAL A 210 -7.05 1.90 -9.19
CA VAL A 210 -7.10 2.61 -7.91
C VAL A 210 -8.01 1.81 -6.99
N GLU A 211 -7.57 1.57 -5.77
CA GLU A 211 -8.38 0.96 -4.71
C GLU A 211 -8.13 1.72 -3.41
N ILE A 212 -9.20 2.18 -2.77
CA ILE A 212 -9.17 2.77 -1.43
C ILE A 212 -9.94 1.82 -0.51
N LEU A 213 -9.32 1.43 0.61
CA LEU A 213 -9.93 0.48 1.54
C LEU A 213 -9.77 0.92 3.00
N THR A 214 -10.78 0.61 3.79
CA THR A 214 -10.73 0.70 5.25
C THR A 214 -9.75 -0.35 5.79
N ILE A 215 -8.81 0.09 6.63
CA ILE A 215 -7.90 -0.80 7.33
C ILE A 215 -8.36 -1.02 8.77
N GLU A 216 -8.87 0.04 9.41
CA GLU A 216 -9.32 0.04 10.80
C GLU A 216 -10.36 1.14 10.98
N SER A 217 -11.40 0.86 11.76
CA SER A 217 -12.46 1.83 12.02
C SER A 217 -13.16 1.55 13.34
N ASN A 218 -13.56 2.62 14.02
CA ASN A 218 -14.63 2.60 15.00
C ASN A 218 -15.71 3.56 14.51
N LEU A 219 -16.45 3.08 13.52
CA LEU A 219 -17.60 3.74 12.95
C LEU A 219 -18.86 3.05 13.47
N TYR A 220 -19.93 3.81 13.62
CA TYR A 220 -21.20 3.28 14.11
C TYR A 220 -22.03 2.73 12.95
N PRO A 221 -22.74 1.60 13.13
CA PRO A 221 -23.56 1.03 12.06
C PRO A 221 -24.79 1.89 11.73
N SER A 222 -25.25 2.72 12.68
CA SER A 222 -26.37 3.64 12.48
C SER A 222 -26.29 4.87 13.39
N LEU A 223 -27.12 5.87 13.08
CA LEU A 223 -27.24 7.08 13.89
C LEU A 223 -27.81 6.79 15.28
N GLU A 224 -28.70 5.81 15.40
CA GLU A 224 -29.23 5.35 16.68
C GLU A 224 -28.13 4.75 17.56
N ALA A 225 -27.26 3.92 16.98
CA ALA A 225 -26.12 3.35 17.71
C ALA A 225 -25.10 4.42 18.13
N ALA A 226 -24.85 5.42 17.27
CA ALA A 226 -23.98 6.55 17.61
C ALA A 226 -24.55 7.39 18.76
N ASN A 227 -25.87 7.60 18.76
CA ASN A 227 -26.58 8.42 19.74
C ASN A 227 -27.07 7.66 20.97
N GLU A 228 -26.72 6.38 21.14
CA GLU A 228 -27.04 5.62 22.35
C GLU A 228 -26.42 6.32 23.56
N VAL A 229 -27.25 6.76 24.51
CA VAL A 229 -26.82 7.52 25.68
C VAL A 229 -26.65 6.61 26.89
N ASP A 230 -25.71 6.96 27.77
CA ASP A 230 -25.58 6.31 29.07
C ASP A 230 -26.43 6.94 30.17
N GLU A 231 -26.26 6.49 31.41
CA GLU A 231 -26.98 6.98 32.59
C GLU A 231 -26.79 8.50 32.83
N SER A 232 -25.71 9.10 32.28
CA SER A 232 -25.44 10.53 32.36
C SER A 232 -25.97 11.33 31.16
N GLY A 233 -26.60 10.65 30.18
CA GLY A 233 -27.08 11.26 28.94
C GLY A 233 -25.99 11.48 27.89
N CYS A 234 -24.78 10.92 28.07
CA CYS A 234 -23.67 11.13 27.14
C CYS A 234 -23.75 10.15 25.95
N PRO A 235 -23.81 10.63 24.69
CA PRO A 235 -23.88 9.77 23.51
C PRO A 235 -22.65 8.89 23.31
N ALA A 236 -22.85 7.68 22.79
CA ALA A 236 -21.79 6.71 22.55
C ALA A 236 -20.62 7.28 21.73
N TYR A 237 -20.92 8.05 20.67
CA TYR A 237 -19.89 8.67 19.83
C TYR A 237 -18.99 9.67 20.58
N THR A 238 -19.49 10.30 21.65
CA THR A 238 -18.69 11.20 22.49
C THR A 238 -17.85 10.42 23.50
N ARG A 239 -18.41 9.33 24.06
CA ARG A 239 -17.73 8.50 25.08
C ARG A 239 -16.60 7.66 24.51
N PHE A 240 -16.84 7.01 23.38
CA PHE A 240 -15.91 6.06 22.78
C PHE A 240 -15.13 6.67 21.61
N GLY A 241 -15.54 7.85 21.13
CA GLY A 241 -14.99 8.48 19.95
C GLY A 241 -15.35 7.74 18.66
N HIS A 242 -14.88 8.26 17.53
CA HIS A 242 -14.94 7.61 16.24
C HIS A 242 -13.61 7.83 15.52
N TRP A 243 -13.23 6.88 14.68
CA TRP A 243 -12.05 7.00 13.82
C TRP A 243 -12.21 6.10 12.61
N HIS A 244 -11.61 6.52 11.50
CA HIS A 244 -11.58 5.73 10.28
C HIS A 244 -10.24 5.92 9.58
N PHE A 245 -9.49 4.82 9.45
CA PHE A 245 -8.19 4.79 8.79
C PHE A 245 -8.27 3.96 7.53
N VAL A 246 -7.76 4.54 6.44
CA VAL A 246 -7.81 3.93 5.12
C VAL A 246 -6.42 3.90 4.50
N CYS A 247 -6.21 2.97 3.57
CA CYS A 247 -5.08 3.03 2.65
C CYS A 247 -5.54 3.08 1.20
N GLY A 248 -4.68 3.63 0.36
CA GLY A 248 -4.83 3.62 -1.07
C GLY A 248 -3.73 2.82 -1.75
N VAL A 249 -4.10 2.09 -2.79
CA VAL A 249 -3.19 1.43 -3.72
C VAL A 249 -3.52 1.90 -5.14
N ILE A 250 -2.57 2.55 -5.79
CA ILE A 250 -2.64 2.88 -7.21
C ILE A 250 -1.64 1.98 -7.93
N SER A 251 -2.15 1.14 -8.82
CA SER A 251 -1.33 0.31 -9.71
C SER A 251 -1.39 0.86 -11.12
N ILE A 252 -0.24 1.00 -11.76
CA ILE A 252 -0.07 1.46 -13.14
C ILE A 252 0.67 0.37 -13.90
N TYR A 253 0.14 -0.04 -15.04
CA TYR A 253 0.67 -1.19 -15.78
C TYR A 253 0.33 -1.05 -17.27
N ARG A 254 1.03 -1.79 -18.12
CA ARG A 254 0.77 -1.81 -19.57
C ARG A 254 -0.55 -2.50 -19.88
N VAL A 255 -1.19 -2.15 -21.00
CA VAL A 255 -2.39 -2.86 -21.48
C VAL A 255 -2.06 -4.35 -21.68
N GLY A 256 -2.73 -5.20 -20.90
CA GLY A 256 -2.39 -6.61 -20.67
C GLY A 256 -2.46 -6.91 -19.17
N ASN A 257 -3.05 -8.04 -18.79
CA ASN A 257 -3.24 -8.37 -17.36
C ASN A 257 -2.13 -9.25 -16.77
N SER A 258 -1.12 -9.60 -17.57
CA SER A 258 0.01 -10.45 -17.17
C SER A 258 1.34 -9.76 -17.40
N ILE A 259 2.26 -10.01 -16.49
CA ILE A 259 3.68 -9.68 -16.60
C ILE A 259 4.39 -10.97 -16.97
N ASN A 260 5.09 -10.97 -18.09
CA ASN A 260 5.65 -12.18 -18.68
C ASN A 260 7.14 -12.28 -18.34
N HIS A 261 7.55 -13.44 -17.83
CA HIS A 261 8.96 -13.81 -17.74
C HIS A 261 9.38 -14.47 -19.06
N SER A 262 9.92 -13.68 -19.99
CA SER A 262 10.50 -14.17 -21.26
C SER A 262 11.90 -14.75 -21.05
#